data_AF-A0A4Q3NAQ6-F1
#
_entry.id   AF-A0A4Q3NAQ6-F1
#
_cell.length_a   1.000
_cell.length_b   1.000
_cell.length_c   1.000
_cell.angle_alpha   90.00
_cell.angle_beta   90.00
_cell.angle_gamma   90.00
#
_symmetry.space_group_name_H-M   'P 1'
#
loop_
_entity.id
_entity.type
_entity.pdbx_description
1 polymer ?
#
loop_
_entity_poly.entity_id
_entity_poly.type
_entity_poly.pdbx_seq_one_letter_code
_entity_poly.pdbx_strand_id
1 'polypeptide(L)'
;MTTTSLLVRKDQLAQTRLVSSDAVPLADGQIRAKVEHFALTSNNITYAAFGDAMNYWQFFPTAEEGWGVVPVWGFATVVQSLHPGVAVGERLYGYWPMADSAVLQPHRLTASGFSDAAPHRASLHAVYNQYLRCNADPFYTAGTEDVQALLRPLFVTSWLIDDFLADNDFFQAGPATAAQAQPGVMLLSSASSKT
;
A
#
# COMPACT_ATOMS: atom_id res chain seq x y z
N MET A 1 -19.60 13.87 9.19
CA MET A 1 -18.29 13.22 9.42
C MET A 1 -17.26 13.98 8.61
N THR A 2 -16.05 14.15 9.12
CA THR A 2 -14.93 14.78 8.39
C THR A 2 -13.87 13.73 8.09
N THR A 3 -13.07 13.96 7.05
CA THR A 3 -11.86 13.19 6.74
C THR A 3 -10.66 14.11 6.92
N THR A 4 -9.71 13.72 7.78
CA THR A 4 -8.45 14.44 7.98
C THR A 4 -7.32 13.72 7.25
N SER A 5 -6.62 14.44 6.38
CA SER A 5 -5.50 13.92 5.59
C SER A 5 -4.24 14.74 5.83
N LEU A 6 -3.08 14.07 5.81
CA LEU A 6 -1.78 14.73 5.74
C LEU A 6 -1.44 15.00 4.28
N LEU A 7 -1.47 16.27 3.89
CA LEU A 7 -0.99 16.71 2.58
C LEU A 7 0.51 16.94 2.64
N VAL A 8 1.22 16.46 1.64
CA VAL A 8 2.66 16.64 1.44
C VAL A 8 2.88 17.43 0.15
N ARG A 9 3.72 18.46 0.20
CA ARG A 9 4.05 19.26 -0.97
C ARG A 9 4.94 18.43 -1.90
N LYS A 10 4.53 18.25 -3.16
CA LYS A 10 5.17 17.32 -4.11
C LYS A 10 6.62 17.71 -4.45
N ASP A 11 6.91 19.00 -4.53
CA ASP A 11 8.24 19.55 -4.82
C ASP A 11 9.09 19.82 -3.57
N GLN A 12 8.51 19.73 -2.37
CA GLN A 12 9.21 19.98 -1.11
C GLN A 12 8.63 19.12 0.02
N LEU A 13 9.02 17.84 0.08
CA LEU A 13 8.40 16.82 0.95
C LEU A 13 8.41 17.14 2.46
N ALA A 14 9.32 17.99 2.92
CA ALA A 14 9.35 18.46 4.31
C ALA A 14 8.22 19.44 4.65
N GLN A 15 7.54 20.01 3.64
CA GLN A 15 6.36 20.84 3.82
C GLN A 15 5.12 19.97 3.83
N THR A 16 4.51 19.85 5.00
CA THR A 16 3.29 19.06 5.21
C THR A 16 2.25 19.87 5.97
N ARG A 17 0.97 19.53 5.77
CA ARG A 17 -0.13 20.10 6.57
C ARG A 17 -1.27 19.11 6.73
N LEU A 18 -1.97 19.19 7.85
CA LEU A 18 -3.23 18.49 8.04
C LEU A 18 -4.37 19.31 7.44
N VAL A 19 -5.22 18.65 6.66
CA VAL A 19 -6.44 19.24 6.11
C VAL A 19 -7.61 18.34 6.48
N SER A 20 -8.64 18.94 7.08
CA SER A 20 -9.92 18.29 7.32
C SER A 20 -10.92 18.78 6.28
N SER A 21 -11.60 17.84 5.62
CA SER A 21 -12.68 18.12 4.68
C SER A 21 -13.93 17.34 5.07
N ASP A 22 -15.09 17.80 4.59
CA ASP A 22 -16.32 17.05 4.78
C ASP A 22 -16.26 15.70 4.07
N ALA A 23 -16.75 14.66 4.75
CA ALA A 23 -16.83 13.33 4.19
C ALA A 23 -17.78 13.32 2.98
N VAL A 24 -17.26 12.93 1.82
CA VAL A 24 -18.06 12.75 0.60
C VAL A 24 -19.09 11.61 0.80
N PRO A 25 -20.37 11.79 0.40
CA PRO A 25 -21.34 10.70 0.39
C PRO A 25 -20.87 9.51 -0.44
N LEU A 26 -21.18 8.29 0.01
CA LEU A 26 -20.87 7.07 -0.76
C LEU A 26 -21.75 6.98 -2.01
N ALA A 27 -21.16 6.61 -3.14
CA ALA A 27 -21.88 6.15 -4.32
C ALA A 27 -22.23 4.66 -4.21
N ASP A 28 -23.07 4.17 -5.13
CA ASP A 28 -23.48 2.76 -5.17
C ASP A 28 -22.27 1.82 -5.24
N GLY A 29 -22.31 0.75 -4.45
CA GLY A 29 -21.22 -0.21 -4.37
C GLY A 29 -19.93 0.31 -3.70
N GLN A 30 -19.89 1.52 -3.16
CA GLN A 30 -18.72 2.02 -2.42
C GLN A 30 -18.76 1.65 -0.94
N ILE A 31 -17.58 1.65 -0.33
CA ILE A 31 -17.40 1.53 1.11
C ILE A 31 -16.55 2.68 1.65
N ARG A 32 -16.77 3.03 2.92
CA ARG A 32 -15.87 3.89 3.69
C ARG A 32 -15.15 3.06 4.73
N ALA A 33 -13.83 3.10 4.73
CA ALA A 33 -13.00 2.50 5.75
C ALA A 33 -12.34 3.58 6.60
N LYS A 34 -12.36 3.41 7.92
CA LYS A 34 -11.59 4.22 8.87
C LYS A 34 -10.22 3.60 9.01
N VAL A 35 -9.18 4.35 8.66
CA VAL A 35 -7.79 3.92 8.80
C VAL A 35 -7.41 4.05 10.27
N GLU A 36 -6.91 2.98 10.89
CA GLU A 36 -6.61 2.97 12.33
C GLU A 36 -5.11 2.91 12.60
N HIS A 37 -4.39 2.07 11.88
CA HIS A 37 -2.95 1.92 12.02
C HIS A 37 -2.30 1.76 10.64
N PHE A 38 -1.16 2.39 10.45
CA PHE A 38 -0.36 2.21 9.24
C PHE A 38 1.13 2.37 9.55
N ALA A 39 1.96 1.77 8.69
CA ALA A 39 3.40 1.86 8.78
C ALA A 39 3.92 3.18 8.20
N LEU A 40 4.63 3.94 9.04
CA LEU A 40 5.46 5.06 8.62
C LEU A 40 6.93 4.62 8.63
N THR A 41 7.52 4.59 7.44
CA THR A 41 8.86 4.10 7.18
C THR A 41 9.54 4.96 6.13
N SER A 42 10.83 4.74 5.91
CA SER A 42 11.56 5.45 4.86
C SER A 42 11.00 5.14 3.45
N ASN A 43 10.36 3.99 3.22
CA ASN A 43 9.66 3.71 1.95
C ASN A 43 8.60 4.74 1.60
N ASN A 44 7.95 5.36 2.59
CA ASN A 44 6.95 6.39 2.33
C ASN A 44 7.58 7.67 1.75
N ILE A 45 8.85 7.97 2.09
CA ILE A 45 9.62 9.05 1.46
C ILE A 45 9.89 8.69 0.00
N THR A 46 10.24 7.44 -0.31
CA THR A 46 10.40 6.98 -1.70
C THR A 46 9.10 7.11 -2.51
N TYR A 47 7.95 6.74 -1.93
CA TYR A 47 6.65 6.93 -2.61
C TYR A 47 6.39 8.40 -2.94
N ALA A 48 6.73 9.30 -2.03
CA ALA A 48 6.59 10.73 -2.25
C ALA A 48 7.59 11.26 -3.29
N ALA A 49 8.87 10.92 -3.16
CA ALA A 49 9.94 11.39 -4.04
C ALA A 49 9.79 10.90 -5.48
N PHE A 50 9.27 9.68 -5.68
CA PHE A 50 8.98 9.10 -6.98
C PHE A 50 7.50 9.19 -7.36
N GLY A 51 6.72 10.06 -6.71
CA GLY A 51 5.27 10.03 -6.83
C GLY A 51 4.74 10.34 -8.23
N ASP A 52 5.43 11.17 -9.01
CA ASP A 52 5.10 11.41 -10.42
C ASP A 52 5.72 10.33 -11.33
N ALA A 53 7.01 10.02 -11.15
CA ALA A 53 7.73 9.06 -11.99
C ALA A 53 7.19 7.62 -11.92
N MET A 54 6.64 7.24 -10.76
CA MET A 54 6.07 5.91 -10.48
C MET A 54 4.56 5.96 -10.18
N ASN A 55 3.92 7.11 -10.42
CA ASN A 55 2.48 7.34 -10.25
C ASN A 55 1.92 7.13 -8.82
N TYR A 56 2.73 7.15 -7.76
CA TYR A 56 2.22 6.96 -6.39
C TYR A 56 1.22 8.04 -5.97
N TRP A 57 1.34 9.27 -6.48
CA TRP A 57 0.37 10.34 -6.19
C TRP A 57 -1.04 10.04 -6.71
N GLN A 58 -1.15 9.13 -7.68
CA GLN A 58 -2.43 8.81 -8.30
C GLN A 58 -3.25 7.84 -7.46
N PHE A 59 -2.69 7.12 -6.48
CA PHE A 59 -3.48 6.19 -5.63
C PHE A 59 -4.52 6.91 -4.77
N PHE A 60 -4.18 8.11 -4.29
CA PHE A 60 -5.02 8.97 -3.47
C PHE A 60 -4.89 10.42 -3.96
N PRO A 61 -5.53 10.76 -5.08
CA PRO A 61 -5.40 12.07 -5.69
C PRO A 61 -6.03 13.14 -4.79
N THR A 62 -5.42 14.33 -4.79
CA THR A 62 -5.92 15.52 -4.10
C THR A 62 -6.59 16.45 -5.12
N ALA A 63 -7.50 17.30 -4.64
CA ALA A 63 -8.05 18.39 -5.45
C ALA A 63 -7.11 19.61 -5.51
N GLU A 64 -6.00 19.60 -4.78
CA GLU A 64 -5.10 20.74 -4.63
C GLU A 64 -3.80 20.54 -5.39
N GLU A 65 -3.55 21.41 -6.36
CA GLU A 65 -2.36 21.35 -7.19
C GLU A 65 -1.05 21.51 -6.37
N GLY A 66 -0.05 20.70 -6.71
CA GLY A 66 1.25 20.67 -6.03
C GLY A 66 1.25 19.98 -4.67
N TRP A 67 0.11 19.45 -4.21
CA TRP A 67 0.02 18.65 -2.98
C TRP A 67 -0.40 17.21 -3.30
N GLY A 68 0.08 16.26 -2.51
CA GLY A 68 -0.29 14.85 -2.62
C GLY A 68 -0.56 14.21 -1.26
N VAL A 69 -1.20 13.04 -1.28
CA VAL A 69 -1.34 12.19 -0.09
C VAL A 69 -0.47 10.97 -0.30
N VAL A 70 0.50 10.77 0.59
CA VAL A 70 1.40 9.63 0.52
C VAL A 70 0.62 8.36 0.89
N PRO A 71 0.70 7.30 0.08
CA PRO A 71 0.10 6.04 0.44
C PRO A 71 0.94 5.25 1.47
N VAL A 72 0.28 4.43 2.27
CA VAL A 72 0.84 3.67 3.39
C VAL A 72 0.24 2.27 3.46
N TRP A 73 1.00 1.28 3.92
CA TRP A 73 0.45 -0.05 4.22
C TRP A 73 -0.08 -0.09 5.65
N GLY A 74 -1.24 -0.70 5.84
CA GLY A 74 -1.86 -0.72 7.16
C GLY A 74 -3.23 -1.38 7.20
N PHE A 75 -3.97 -1.03 8.24
CA PHE A 75 -5.25 -1.62 8.58
C PHE A 75 -6.35 -0.57 8.69
N ALA A 76 -7.52 -0.92 8.18
CA ALA A 76 -8.71 -0.10 8.30
C ALA A 76 -9.94 -0.96 8.60
N THR A 77 -10.94 -0.35 9.23
CA THR A 77 -12.23 -0.99 9.52
C THR A 77 -13.31 -0.33 8.68
N VAL A 78 -14.16 -1.13 8.01
CA VAL A 78 -15.30 -0.60 7.25
C VAL A 78 -16.31 0.03 8.21
N VAL A 79 -16.58 1.32 8.06
CA VAL A 79 -17.51 2.08 8.91
C VAL A 79 -18.82 2.43 8.22
N GLN A 80 -18.85 2.41 6.88
CA GLN A 80 -20.06 2.56 6.07
C GLN A 80 -19.93 1.70 4.81
N SER A 81 -21.02 1.12 4.35
CA SER A 81 -21.03 0.31 3.13
C SER A 81 -22.34 0.48 2.37
N LEU A 82 -22.23 0.72 1.07
CA LEU A 82 -23.29 0.56 0.08
C LEU A 82 -23.00 -0.63 -0.86
N HIS A 83 -22.07 -1.51 -0.49
CA HIS A 83 -21.71 -2.68 -1.27
C HIS A 83 -22.26 -3.96 -0.62
N PRO A 84 -23.12 -4.75 -1.29
CA PRO A 84 -23.78 -5.90 -0.67
C PRO A 84 -22.80 -7.01 -0.25
N GLY A 85 -21.63 -7.06 -0.89
CA GLY A 85 -20.59 -8.05 -0.59
C GLY A 85 -19.54 -7.63 0.44
N VAL A 86 -19.60 -6.40 1.00
CA VAL A 86 -18.66 -5.93 2.03
C VAL A 86 -19.43 -5.33 3.21
N ALA A 87 -19.34 -5.96 4.38
CA ALA A 87 -20.08 -5.55 5.56
C ALA A 87 -19.37 -4.45 6.37
N VAL A 88 -20.16 -3.62 7.06
CA VAL A 88 -19.65 -2.73 8.12
C VAL A 88 -19.03 -3.59 9.23
N GLY A 89 -17.88 -3.18 9.74
CA GLY A 89 -17.09 -3.90 10.75
C GLY A 89 -16.02 -4.82 10.15
N GLU A 90 -15.98 -5.03 8.83
CA GLU A 90 -14.87 -5.79 8.22
C GLU A 90 -13.53 -5.10 8.46
N ARG A 91 -12.54 -5.88 8.93
CA ARG A 91 -11.15 -5.46 9.11
C ARG A 91 -10.34 -5.80 7.86
N LEU A 92 -9.70 -4.80 7.28
CA LEU A 92 -9.02 -4.88 6.00
C LEU A 92 -7.54 -4.51 6.14
N TYR A 93 -6.66 -5.31 5.55
CA TYR A 93 -5.26 -4.97 5.32
C TYR A 93 -5.09 -4.50 3.87
N GLY A 94 -4.31 -3.44 3.64
CA GLY A 94 -4.09 -2.94 2.30
C GLY A 94 -3.32 -1.63 2.24
N TYR A 95 -3.44 -0.97 1.10
CA TYR A 95 -2.80 0.32 0.82
C TYR A 95 -3.79 1.45 1.12
N TRP A 96 -3.42 2.37 2.00
CA TRP A 96 -4.27 3.43 2.55
C TRP A 96 -3.64 4.80 2.32
N PRO A 97 -4.41 5.90 2.34
CA PRO A 97 -3.84 7.24 2.39
C PRO A 97 -3.29 7.51 3.78
N MET A 98 -2.32 8.44 3.92
CA MET A 98 -2.03 9.11 5.18
C MET A 98 -3.22 10.01 5.60
N ALA A 99 -4.33 9.39 5.96
CA ALA A 99 -5.58 10.02 6.37
C ALA A 99 -6.32 9.12 7.37
N ASP A 100 -7.33 9.67 8.05
CA ASP A 100 -8.17 8.91 8.99
C ASP A 100 -9.22 8.00 8.31
N SER A 101 -9.45 8.19 7.00
CA SER A 101 -10.46 7.44 6.26
C SER A 101 -10.22 7.44 4.76
N ALA A 102 -10.75 6.41 4.09
CA ALA A 102 -10.72 6.27 2.65
C ALA A 102 -12.06 5.74 2.12
N VAL A 103 -12.43 6.15 0.91
CA VAL A 103 -13.54 5.56 0.16
C VAL A 103 -12.95 4.65 -0.91
N LEU A 104 -13.46 3.42 -1.01
CA LEU A 104 -13.04 2.43 -1.99
C LEU A 104 -14.23 2.00 -2.85
N GLN A 105 -13.94 1.50 -4.06
CA GLN A 105 -14.90 0.82 -4.93
C GLN A 105 -14.55 -0.67 -5.03
N PRO A 106 -15.01 -1.52 -4.09
CA PRO A 106 -14.76 -2.95 -4.15
C PRO A 106 -15.24 -3.58 -5.46
N HIS A 107 -14.38 -4.41 -6.04
CA HIS A 107 -14.67 -5.20 -7.23
C HIS A 107 -13.90 -6.54 -7.17
N ARG A 108 -14.34 -7.54 -7.94
CA ARG A 108 -13.75 -8.90 -7.97
C ARG A 108 -13.58 -9.49 -6.57
N LEU A 109 -14.66 -9.51 -5.80
CA LEU A 109 -14.65 -10.05 -4.44
C LEU A 109 -14.33 -11.55 -4.44
N THR A 110 -13.55 -11.95 -3.44
CA THR A 110 -13.28 -13.34 -3.08
C THR A 110 -13.51 -13.52 -1.58
N ALA A 111 -13.37 -14.75 -1.09
CA ALA A 111 -13.35 -15.00 0.35
C ALA A 111 -12.20 -14.26 1.06
N SER A 112 -11.04 -14.13 0.40
CA SER A 112 -9.83 -13.55 0.97
C SER A 112 -9.74 -12.01 0.83
N GLY A 113 -10.50 -11.38 -0.05
CA GLY A 113 -10.33 -9.95 -0.31
C GLY A 113 -11.11 -9.43 -1.51
N PHE A 114 -10.67 -8.27 -2.00
CA PHE A 114 -11.18 -7.63 -3.22
C PHE A 114 -10.12 -6.68 -3.81
N SER A 115 -10.38 -6.16 -5.01
CA SER A 115 -9.61 -5.07 -5.59
C SER A 115 -10.42 -3.77 -5.55
N ASP A 116 -9.78 -2.64 -5.27
CA ASP A 116 -10.37 -1.32 -5.50
C ASP A 116 -10.33 -0.98 -6.99
N ALA A 117 -11.51 -0.73 -7.56
CA ALA A 117 -11.73 -0.40 -8.96
C ALA A 117 -12.06 1.09 -9.17
N ALA A 118 -11.71 1.96 -8.22
CA ALA A 118 -11.83 3.40 -8.41
C ALA A 118 -11.18 3.81 -9.75
N PRO A 119 -11.82 4.68 -10.57
CA PRO A 119 -11.36 4.97 -11.93
C PRO A 119 -9.89 5.42 -12.02
N HIS A 120 -9.42 6.20 -11.04
CA HIS A 120 -8.03 6.68 -10.99
C HIS A 120 -6.98 5.59 -10.72
N ARG A 121 -7.41 4.38 -10.34
CA ARG A 121 -6.54 3.23 -10.07
C ARG A 121 -6.40 2.27 -11.24
N ALA A 122 -7.19 2.44 -12.31
CA ALA A 122 -7.30 1.47 -13.39
C ALA A 122 -5.97 1.21 -14.13
N SER A 123 -5.13 2.25 -14.26
CA SER A 123 -3.80 2.16 -14.90
C SER A 123 -2.65 1.92 -13.92
N LEU A 124 -2.93 1.84 -12.61
CA LEU A 124 -1.91 1.68 -11.58
C LEU A 124 -1.60 0.20 -11.35
N HIS A 125 -0.43 -0.08 -10.78
CA HIS A 125 0.01 -1.45 -10.51
C HIS A 125 -0.98 -2.18 -9.60
N ALA A 126 -1.57 -3.27 -10.12
CA ALA A 126 -2.69 -3.96 -9.51
C ALA A 126 -2.43 -4.46 -8.08
N VAL A 127 -1.18 -4.74 -7.72
CA VAL A 127 -0.78 -5.19 -6.37
C VAL A 127 -1.20 -4.20 -5.27
N TYR A 128 -1.18 -2.89 -5.55
CA TYR A 128 -1.54 -1.84 -4.59
C TYR A 128 -3.06 -1.57 -4.52
N ASN A 129 -3.84 -2.21 -5.38
CA ASN A 129 -5.29 -2.10 -5.39
C ASN A 129 -5.96 -3.24 -4.60
N GLN A 130 -5.19 -4.22 -4.13
CA GLN A 130 -5.71 -5.38 -3.40
C GLN A 130 -5.89 -5.08 -1.91
N TYR A 131 -7.07 -5.42 -1.39
CA TYR A 131 -7.40 -5.35 0.03
C TYR A 131 -7.73 -6.75 0.53
N LEU A 132 -7.05 -7.17 1.59
CA LEU A 132 -7.19 -8.48 2.20
C LEU A 132 -8.12 -8.41 3.41
N ARG A 133 -9.00 -9.38 3.52
CA ARG A 133 -9.89 -9.55 4.66
C ARG A 133 -9.14 -10.25 5.78
N CYS A 134 -9.01 -9.57 6.92
CA CYS A 134 -8.25 -10.09 8.05
C CYS A 134 -8.87 -11.37 8.65
N ASN A 135 -10.18 -11.57 8.51
CA ASN A 135 -10.87 -12.78 8.99
C ASN A 135 -10.57 -14.05 8.17
N ALA A 136 -10.10 -13.89 6.94
CA ALA A 136 -9.78 -14.99 6.02
C ALA A 136 -8.27 -15.10 5.76
N ASP A 137 -7.47 -14.25 6.42
CA ASP A 137 -6.03 -14.16 6.22
C ASP A 137 -5.28 -15.01 7.25
N PRO A 138 -4.63 -16.12 6.83
CA PRO A 138 -3.91 -17.00 7.76
C PRO A 138 -2.68 -16.33 8.39
N PHE A 139 -2.20 -15.21 7.83
CA PHE A 139 -1.07 -14.46 8.37
C PHE A 139 -1.49 -13.33 9.30
N TYR A 140 -2.80 -13.11 9.48
CA TYR A 140 -3.31 -12.06 10.34
C TYR A 140 -3.38 -12.48 11.81
N THR A 141 -2.94 -11.60 12.69
CA THR A 141 -3.17 -11.70 14.14
C THR A 141 -3.46 -10.31 14.69
N ALA A 142 -4.61 -10.12 15.34
CA ALA A 142 -5.04 -8.79 15.80
C ALA A 142 -4.04 -8.10 16.75
N GLY A 143 -3.33 -8.87 17.59
CA GLY A 143 -2.36 -8.33 18.54
C GLY A 143 -1.01 -7.89 17.95
N THR A 144 -0.78 -8.07 16.65
CA THR A 144 0.50 -7.77 16.00
C THR A 144 0.35 -6.93 14.73
N GLU A 145 -0.76 -6.20 14.59
CA GLU A 145 -1.02 -5.35 13.42
C GLU A 145 0.11 -4.34 13.15
N ASP A 146 0.68 -3.71 14.18
CA ASP A 146 1.78 -2.76 14.02
C ASP A 146 2.99 -3.40 13.30
N VAL A 147 3.38 -4.60 13.74
CA VAL A 147 4.50 -5.35 13.16
C VAL A 147 4.14 -5.85 11.75
N GLN A 148 2.90 -6.30 11.54
CA GLN A 148 2.43 -6.73 10.23
C GLN A 148 2.42 -5.58 9.22
N ALA A 149 1.96 -4.39 9.61
CA ALA A 149 1.96 -3.21 8.76
C ALA A 149 3.38 -2.85 8.32
N LEU A 150 4.35 -2.92 9.25
CA LEU A 150 5.76 -2.62 8.98
C LEU A 150 6.44 -3.65 8.09
N LEU A 151 6.26 -4.95 8.37
CA LEU A 151 7.10 -6.00 7.80
C LEU A 151 6.47 -6.72 6.61
N ARG A 152 5.14 -6.82 6.54
CA ARG A 152 4.48 -7.65 5.52
C ARG A 152 4.80 -7.22 4.07
N PRO A 153 4.82 -5.92 3.70
CA PRO A 153 5.24 -5.53 2.36
C PRO A 153 6.69 -5.91 2.04
N LEU A 154 7.57 -5.88 3.05
CA LEU A 154 8.98 -6.23 2.91
C LEU A 154 9.16 -7.74 2.70
N PHE A 155 8.41 -8.57 3.42
CA PHE A 155 8.41 -10.02 3.20
C PHE A 155 7.98 -10.38 1.77
N VAL A 156 6.89 -9.79 1.26
CA VAL A 156 6.49 -10.03 -0.14
C VAL A 156 7.62 -9.64 -1.11
N THR A 157 8.30 -8.51 -0.83
CA THR A 157 9.42 -8.07 -1.65
C THR A 157 10.60 -9.04 -1.60
N SER A 158 10.88 -9.68 -0.46
CA SER A 158 11.96 -10.69 -0.39
C SER A 158 11.66 -11.92 -1.26
N TRP A 159 10.41 -12.37 -1.34
CA TRP A 159 10.03 -13.46 -2.25
C TRP A 159 10.19 -13.06 -3.71
N LEU A 160 9.80 -11.83 -4.09
CA LEU A 160 9.98 -11.34 -5.46
C LEU A 160 11.47 -11.21 -5.85
N ILE A 161 12.33 -10.87 -4.90
CA ILE A 161 13.78 -10.85 -5.13
C ILE A 161 14.31 -12.27 -5.32
N ASP A 162 13.87 -13.24 -4.51
CA ASP A 162 14.25 -14.64 -4.64
C ASP A 162 13.82 -15.22 -6.00
N ASP A 163 12.55 -15.01 -6.38
CA ASP A 163 12.02 -15.41 -7.69
C ASP A 163 12.80 -14.75 -8.84
N PHE A 164 13.10 -13.45 -8.74
CA PHE A 164 13.91 -12.75 -9.75
C PHE A 164 15.31 -13.36 -9.89
N LEU A 165 15.96 -13.71 -8.77
CA LEU A 165 17.27 -14.37 -8.81
C LEU A 165 17.17 -15.75 -9.45
N ALA A 166 16.16 -16.54 -9.09
CA ALA A 166 15.92 -17.87 -9.64
C ALA A 166 15.62 -17.82 -11.15
N ASP A 167 14.79 -16.89 -11.61
CA ASP A 167 14.46 -16.68 -13.03
C ASP A 167 15.69 -16.31 -13.87
N ASN A 168 16.71 -15.74 -13.25
CA ASN A 168 17.97 -15.37 -13.89
C ASN A 168 19.10 -16.40 -13.63
N ASP A 169 18.76 -17.63 -13.20
CA ASP A 169 19.72 -18.69 -12.88
C ASP A 169 20.83 -18.20 -11.93
N PHE A 170 20.43 -17.37 -10.95
CA PHE A 170 21.29 -16.68 -10.01
C PHE A 170 22.47 -15.94 -10.67
N PHE A 171 22.33 -15.51 -11.93
CA PHE A 171 23.39 -14.91 -12.75
C PHE A 171 24.65 -15.78 -12.83
N GLN A 172 24.48 -17.10 -12.93
CA GLN A 172 25.55 -18.10 -12.92
C GLN A 172 26.32 -18.19 -11.60
N ALA A 173 25.80 -17.58 -10.52
CA ALA A 173 26.29 -17.84 -9.18
C ALA A 173 25.90 -19.25 -8.75
N GLY A 174 26.86 -20.02 -8.24
CA GLY A 174 26.62 -21.40 -7.81
C GLY A 174 27.22 -21.68 -6.45
N PRO A 175 26.86 -22.82 -5.83
CA PRO A 175 27.50 -23.25 -4.60
C PRO A 175 29.01 -23.38 -4.83
N ALA A 176 29.80 -22.97 -3.84
CA ALA A 176 31.27 -22.99 -3.91
C ALA A 176 31.86 -24.39 -4.17
N THR A 177 31.05 -25.45 -4.12
CA THR A 177 31.39 -26.83 -4.41
C THR A 177 31.38 -27.19 -5.91
N ALA A 178 30.80 -26.36 -6.78
CA ALA A 178 30.85 -26.57 -8.22
C ALA A 178 32.18 -26.06 -8.79
N ALA A 179 32.85 -26.88 -9.60
CA ALA A 179 34.24 -26.70 -10.04
C ALA A 179 34.55 -25.38 -10.79
N GLN A 180 33.52 -24.61 -11.18
CA GLN A 180 33.63 -23.34 -11.92
C GLN A 180 32.70 -22.25 -11.35
N ALA A 181 32.02 -22.47 -10.23
CA ALA A 181 31.09 -21.49 -9.67
C ALA A 181 31.83 -20.39 -8.91
N GLN A 182 31.50 -19.13 -9.20
CA GLN A 182 31.88 -18.03 -8.34
C GLN A 182 30.79 -17.79 -7.28
N PRO A 183 31.16 -17.45 -6.03
CA PRO A 183 30.20 -17.01 -5.03
C PRO A 183 29.43 -15.78 -5.55
N GLY A 184 28.10 -15.85 -5.53
CA GLY A 184 27.26 -14.71 -5.86
C GLY A 184 27.34 -13.65 -4.76
N VAL A 185 27.54 -12.39 -5.15
CA VAL A 185 27.44 -11.24 -4.24
C VAL A 185 26.26 -10.39 -4.69
N MET A 186 25.24 -10.28 -3.83
CA MET A 186 24.10 -9.39 -4.06
C MET A 186 24.24 -8.13 -3.21
N LEU A 187 24.25 -6.98 -3.87
CA LEU A 187 24.17 -5.67 -3.21
C LEU A 187 22.71 -5.20 -3.24
N LEU A 188 22.02 -5.37 -2.11
CA LEU A 188 20.70 -4.78 -1.90
C LEU A 188 20.87 -3.36 -1.34
N SER A 189 20.45 -2.35 -2.10
CA SER A 189 20.34 -0.98 -1.59
C SER A 189 18.88 -0.55 -1.59
N SER A 190 18.48 0.16 -0.53
CA SER A 190 17.14 0.75 -0.45
C SER A 190 17.12 2.06 -1.24
N ALA A 191 16.09 2.26 -2.06
CA ALA A 191 15.84 3.54 -2.73
C ALA A 191 15.59 4.70 -1.75
N SER A 192 15.41 4.41 -0.46
CA SER A 192 15.17 5.42 0.58
C SER A 192 16.43 6.01 1.21
N SER A 193 17.64 5.55 0.85
CA SER A 193 18.89 6.07 1.42
C SER A 193 19.44 7.32 0.72
N LYS A 194 18.63 8.01 -0.09
CA LYS A 194 19.08 9.21 -0.81
C LYS A 194 18.90 10.45 0.07
N THR A 195 19.93 10.74 0.86
CA THR A 195 20.27 12.10 1.31
C THR A 195 20.93 12.87 0.18
#